data_AF-A0A2D6XGS1-F1
#
_entry.id   AF-A0A2D6XGS1-F1
#
_cell.length_a   1.000
_cell.length_b   1.000
_cell.length_c   1.000
_cell.angle_alpha   90.00
_cell.angle_beta   90.00
_cell.angle_gamma   90.00
#
_symmetry.space_group_name_H-M   'P 1'
#
loop_
_entity.id
_entity.type
_entity.pdbx_description
1 polymer ?
#
loop_
_entity_poly.entity_id
_entity_poly.type
_entity_poly.pdbx_seq_one_letter_code
_entity_poly.pdbx_strand_id
1 'polypeptide(L)'
;MTPVRIGEKIANLLRLAKSDNVNEAAMAAARAQRLMDKYKIEVALESLADDDFPDEDIINCQDPIERLNQRCMWKTLLADSIGTANQCNVYTQGGDIKIVGRPTDINVVRYLYAYLVREVNRLCDRDCKGCGRTFRNNFRLGAHSALKKKLSQQKEDTIADARQRATGVPDSRALVRVDQALAKIEQRKKDVETWMKKNMRMGTASASRSNYNRDAYEAGQRAGGSIQITRARGSLGSGKQEN
;
A
#
# COMPACT_ATOMS: atom_id res chain seq x y z
N MET A 1 -3.94 -23.07 -5.37
CA MET A 1 -4.65 -22.01 -6.13
C MET A 1 -3.59 -21.37 -7.01
N THR A 2 -3.78 -21.33 -8.32
CA THR A 2 -2.75 -20.82 -9.25
C THR A 2 -2.66 -19.29 -9.21
N PRO A 3 -1.53 -18.68 -9.57
CA PRO A 3 -1.33 -17.22 -9.54
C PRO A 3 -2.34 -16.48 -10.42
N VAL A 4 -2.70 -17.03 -11.57
CA VAL A 4 -3.80 -16.54 -12.43
C VAL A 4 -5.09 -16.30 -11.62
N ARG A 5 -5.48 -17.26 -10.76
CA ARG A 5 -6.70 -17.13 -9.93
C ARG A 5 -6.56 -16.09 -8.81
N ILE A 6 -5.34 -15.82 -8.32
CA ILE A 6 -5.12 -14.76 -7.33
C ILE A 6 -5.16 -13.40 -8.02
N GLY A 7 -4.57 -13.28 -9.22
CA GLY A 7 -4.65 -12.07 -10.05
C GLY A 7 -6.09 -11.69 -10.37
N GLU A 8 -6.93 -12.64 -10.77
CA GLU A 8 -8.37 -12.41 -11.00
C GLU A 8 -9.10 -11.93 -9.73
N LYS A 9 -8.78 -12.50 -8.56
CA LYS A 9 -9.36 -12.05 -7.29
C LYS A 9 -8.90 -10.64 -6.94
N ILE A 10 -7.64 -10.30 -7.19
CA ILE A 10 -7.13 -8.94 -7.01
C ILE A 10 -7.88 -8.00 -7.95
N ALA A 11 -8.00 -8.32 -9.24
CA ALA A 11 -8.73 -7.51 -10.20
C ALA A 11 -10.20 -7.32 -9.80
N ASN A 12 -10.87 -8.36 -9.29
CA ASN A 12 -12.23 -8.29 -8.78
C ASN A 12 -12.34 -7.42 -7.52
N LEU A 13 -11.39 -7.53 -6.58
CA LEU A 13 -11.34 -6.66 -5.39
C LEU A 13 -11.04 -5.22 -5.75
N LEU A 14 -10.16 -4.98 -6.73
CA LEU A 14 -9.88 -3.64 -7.26
C LEU A 14 -11.10 -3.07 -8.00
N ARG A 15 -11.91 -3.91 -8.66
CA ARG A 15 -13.19 -3.49 -9.25
C ARG A 15 -14.21 -3.15 -8.16
N LEU A 16 -14.31 -3.95 -7.11
CA LEU A 16 -15.16 -3.66 -5.94
C LEU A 16 -14.70 -2.39 -5.20
N ALA A 17 -13.38 -2.13 -5.20
CA ALA A 17 -12.79 -0.89 -4.71
C ALA A 17 -13.20 0.37 -5.51
N LYS A 18 -13.83 0.20 -6.68
CA LYS A 18 -14.44 1.29 -7.47
C LYS A 18 -15.93 1.52 -7.16
N SER A 19 -16.55 0.75 -6.27
CA SER A 19 -17.99 0.89 -5.97
C SER A 19 -18.30 2.20 -5.22
N ASP A 20 -19.52 2.70 -5.40
CA ASP A 20 -20.01 3.91 -4.71
C ASP A 20 -20.15 3.72 -3.19
N ASN A 21 -20.14 2.47 -2.73
CA ASN A 21 -20.07 2.15 -1.32
C ASN A 21 -18.63 2.30 -0.81
N VAL A 22 -18.35 3.52 -0.39
CA VAL A 22 -17.15 4.00 0.31
C VAL A 22 -16.58 2.97 1.31
N ASN A 23 -17.40 2.31 2.12
CA ASN A 23 -16.94 1.34 3.13
C ASN A 23 -16.56 -0.02 2.52
N GLU A 24 -17.32 -0.52 1.55
CA GLU A 24 -17.02 -1.77 0.86
C GLU A 24 -15.77 -1.64 0.00
N ALA A 25 -15.63 -0.52 -0.72
CA ALA A 25 -14.49 -0.23 -1.56
C ALA A 25 -13.16 -0.24 -0.77
N ALA A 26 -13.21 0.34 0.42
CA ALA A 26 -12.12 0.38 1.37
C ALA A 26 -11.69 -0.99 1.91
N MET A 27 -12.66 -1.79 2.35
CA MET A 27 -12.39 -3.16 2.82
C MET A 27 -11.87 -4.05 1.68
N ALA A 28 -12.34 -3.83 0.45
CA ALA A 28 -11.84 -4.51 -0.73
C ALA A 28 -10.38 -4.14 -1.03
N ALA A 29 -10.01 -2.87 -0.95
CA ALA A 29 -8.62 -2.41 -1.14
C ALA A 29 -7.65 -2.98 -0.08
N ALA A 30 -8.08 -3.01 1.18
CA ALA A 30 -7.30 -3.61 2.27
C ALA A 30 -7.07 -5.12 2.06
N ARG A 31 -8.12 -5.85 1.62
CA ARG A 31 -8.00 -7.27 1.23
C ARG A 31 -7.12 -7.46 0.00
N ALA A 32 -7.22 -6.55 -0.98
CA ALA A 32 -6.41 -6.58 -2.19
C ALA A 32 -4.93 -6.46 -1.85
N GLN A 33 -4.53 -5.59 -0.90
CA GLN A 33 -3.12 -5.45 -0.50
C GLN A 33 -2.51 -6.78 -0.04
N ARG A 34 -3.18 -7.52 0.86
CA ARG A 34 -2.65 -8.80 1.34
C ARG A 34 -2.56 -9.85 0.23
N LEU A 35 -3.57 -9.90 -0.62
CA LEU A 35 -3.54 -10.80 -1.77
C LEU A 35 -2.45 -10.40 -2.77
N MET A 36 -2.18 -9.12 -2.91
CA MET A 36 -1.14 -8.57 -3.77
C MET A 36 0.25 -8.99 -3.28
N ASP A 37 0.52 -8.90 -1.97
CA ASP A 37 1.80 -9.32 -1.39
C ASP A 37 2.07 -10.80 -1.67
N LYS A 38 1.04 -11.65 -1.49
CA LYS A 38 1.12 -13.08 -1.80
C LYS A 38 1.28 -13.34 -3.29
N TYR A 39 0.48 -12.68 -4.13
CA TYR A 39 0.55 -12.80 -5.59
C TYR A 39 1.92 -12.42 -6.13
N LYS A 40 2.53 -11.36 -5.61
CA LYS A 40 3.88 -10.92 -6.02
C LYS A 40 4.92 -12.00 -5.79
N ILE A 41 4.87 -12.69 -4.65
CA ILE A 41 5.77 -13.82 -4.37
C ILE A 41 5.50 -14.99 -5.32
N GLU A 42 4.24 -15.34 -5.53
CA GLU A 42 3.89 -16.46 -6.41
C GLU A 42 4.28 -16.20 -7.88
N VAL A 43 3.99 -15.01 -8.41
CA VAL A 43 4.42 -14.59 -9.75
C VAL A 43 5.94 -14.55 -9.85
N ALA A 44 6.62 -14.03 -8.84
CA ALA A 44 8.08 -14.03 -8.83
C ALA A 44 8.63 -15.47 -8.87
N LEU A 45 8.04 -16.41 -8.13
CA LEU A 45 8.40 -17.84 -8.17
C LEU A 45 8.15 -18.47 -9.55
N GLU A 46 7.01 -18.18 -10.19
CA GLU A 46 6.71 -18.68 -11.55
C GLU A 46 7.70 -18.12 -12.58
N SER A 47 7.99 -16.83 -12.51
CA SER A 47 8.94 -16.16 -13.41
C SER A 47 10.40 -16.56 -13.19
N LEU A 48 10.73 -17.38 -12.18
CA LEU A 48 12.05 -18.01 -12.05
C LEU A 48 12.12 -19.33 -12.83
N ALA A 49 10.98 -19.90 -13.20
CA ALA A 49 10.89 -21.11 -14.01
C ALA A 49 10.74 -20.79 -15.50
N ASP A 50 10.31 -19.57 -15.82
CA ASP A 50 10.07 -19.10 -17.19
C ASP A 50 10.59 -17.65 -17.33
N ASP A 51 11.65 -17.47 -18.10
CA ASP A 51 12.26 -16.16 -18.36
C ASP A 51 11.40 -15.28 -19.27
N ASP A 52 10.48 -15.87 -20.04
CA ASP A 52 9.53 -15.16 -20.91
C ASP A 52 8.25 -14.75 -20.16
N PHE A 53 8.21 -14.93 -18.84
CA PHE A 53 7.04 -14.54 -18.04
C PHE A 53 6.79 -13.03 -18.19
N PRO A 54 5.62 -12.62 -18.71
CA PRO A 54 5.36 -11.24 -19.10
C PRO A 54 5.40 -10.31 -17.88
N ASP A 55 6.15 -9.21 -18.00
CA ASP A 55 6.14 -8.11 -17.04
C ASP A 55 5.49 -6.86 -17.63
N GLU A 56 4.82 -6.08 -16.78
CA GLU A 56 4.25 -4.80 -17.19
C GLU A 56 5.34 -3.73 -17.30
N ASP A 57 5.18 -2.84 -18.29
CA ASP A 57 6.06 -1.68 -18.44
C ASP A 57 5.94 -0.70 -17.27
N ILE A 58 7.06 -0.03 -16.95
CA ILE A 58 7.09 1.06 -15.98
C ILE A 58 6.57 2.33 -16.65
N ILE A 59 5.55 2.93 -16.07
CA ILE A 59 4.93 4.16 -16.56
C ILE A 59 4.98 5.28 -15.52
N ASN A 60 5.08 6.52 -15.99
CA ASN A 60 4.74 7.69 -15.20
C ASN A 60 3.26 8.02 -15.38
N CYS A 61 2.46 7.79 -14.33
CA CYS A 61 1.02 8.01 -14.39
C CYS A 61 0.72 9.50 -14.54
N GLN A 62 0.11 9.88 -15.68
CA GLN A 62 -0.19 11.28 -15.97
C GLN A 62 -1.25 11.86 -15.04
N ASP A 63 -2.21 11.02 -14.66
CA ASP A 63 -3.23 11.41 -13.69
C ASP A 63 -2.68 11.24 -12.25
N PRO A 64 -2.57 12.33 -11.48
CA PRO A 64 -2.03 12.27 -10.12
C PRO A 64 -2.87 11.37 -9.20
N ILE A 65 -2.24 10.84 -8.16
CA ILE A 65 -2.94 10.18 -7.05
C ILE A 65 -3.92 11.17 -6.41
N GLU A 66 -3.46 12.40 -6.18
CA GLU A 66 -4.29 13.49 -5.66
C GLU A 66 -3.79 14.84 -6.17
N ARG A 67 -4.73 15.70 -6.56
CA ARG A 67 -4.47 17.09 -6.90
C ARG A 67 -4.54 17.94 -5.65
N LEU A 68 -3.50 18.74 -5.39
CA LEU A 68 -3.44 19.57 -4.20
C LEU A 68 -3.03 21.00 -4.54
N ASN A 69 -3.79 21.97 -4.03
CA ASN A 69 -3.44 23.39 -4.18
C ASN A 69 -2.11 23.76 -3.50
N GLN A 70 -1.73 23.01 -2.46
CA GLN A 70 -0.47 23.16 -1.74
C GLN A 70 0.02 21.80 -1.23
N ARG A 71 1.34 21.64 -1.09
CA ARG A 71 1.95 20.41 -0.55
C ARG A 71 1.38 20.09 0.84
N CYS A 72 0.99 18.83 1.03
CA CYS A 72 0.47 18.33 2.29
C CYS A 72 1.33 17.17 2.79
N MET A 73 2.21 17.44 3.76
CA MET A 73 3.26 16.51 4.19
C MET A 73 2.73 15.12 4.56
N TRP A 74 1.70 15.03 5.41
CA TRP A 74 1.19 13.73 5.86
C TRP A 74 0.59 12.91 4.72
N LYS A 75 -0.03 13.57 3.73
CA LYS A 75 -0.55 12.91 2.52
C LYS A 75 0.57 12.41 1.63
N THR A 76 1.59 13.22 1.39
CA THR A 76 2.78 12.82 0.61
C THR A 76 3.49 11.64 1.26
N LEU A 77 3.71 11.67 2.59
CA LEU A 77 4.35 10.57 3.31
C LEU A 77 3.50 9.29 3.32
N LEU A 78 2.18 9.43 3.39
CA LEU A 78 1.25 8.31 3.29
C LEU A 78 1.31 7.67 1.91
N ALA A 79 1.20 8.46 0.85
CA ALA A 79 1.34 7.98 -0.53
C ALA A 79 2.69 7.29 -0.75
N ASP A 80 3.78 7.88 -0.28
CA ASP A 80 5.13 7.31 -0.37
C ASP A 80 5.25 5.96 0.34
N SER A 81 4.69 5.83 1.55
CA SER A 81 4.74 4.56 2.29
C SER A 81 3.94 3.45 1.60
N ILE A 82 2.79 3.80 1.01
CA ILE A 82 1.96 2.85 0.24
C ILE A 82 2.65 2.50 -1.08
N GLY A 83 3.22 3.49 -1.77
CA GLY A 83 3.97 3.33 -3.01
C GLY A 83 5.15 2.39 -2.82
N THR A 84 5.96 2.64 -1.80
CA THR A 84 7.11 1.79 -1.43
C THR A 84 6.69 0.36 -1.12
N ALA A 85 5.58 0.17 -0.39
CA ALA A 85 5.06 -1.16 -0.09
C ALA A 85 4.63 -1.92 -1.37
N ASN A 86 4.29 -1.18 -2.43
CA ASN A 86 3.83 -1.71 -3.70
C ASN A 86 4.81 -1.45 -4.86
N GLN A 87 6.12 -1.37 -4.61
CA GLN A 87 7.16 -1.26 -5.65
C GLN A 87 6.95 -0.09 -6.62
N CYS A 88 6.23 0.95 -6.18
CA CYS A 88 6.07 2.21 -6.88
C CYS A 88 6.95 3.28 -6.25
N ASN A 89 7.18 4.35 -7.00
CA ASN A 89 7.84 5.54 -6.50
C ASN A 89 6.88 6.74 -6.61
N VAL A 90 6.71 7.45 -5.50
CA VAL A 90 5.80 8.58 -5.39
C VAL A 90 6.61 9.87 -5.34
N TYR A 91 6.15 10.87 -6.08
CA TYR A 91 6.79 12.17 -6.13
C TYR A 91 5.76 13.30 -6.10
N THR A 92 6.23 14.54 -5.98
CA THR A 92 5.35 15.72 -6.03
C THR A 92 5.73 16.66 -7.17
N GLN A 93 4.72 17.22 -7.84
CA GLN A 93 4.90 18.21 -8.90
C GLN A 93 3.78 19.24 -8.80
N GLY A 94 4.12 20.53 -8.63
CA GLY A 94 3.11 21.59 -8.55
C GLY A 94 2.16 21.50 -7.34
N GLY A 95 2.45 20.67 -6.34
CA GLY A 95 1.56 20.37 -5.21
C GLY A 95 0.92 18.99 -5.32
N ASP A 96 0.67 18.53 -6.55
CA ASP A 96 0.09 17.22 -6.84
C ASP A 96 1.00 16.08 -6.38
N ILE A 97 0.37 14.99 -5.93
CA ILE A 97 1.02 13.73 -5.60
C ILE A 97 0.93 12.83 -6.82
N LYS A 98 2.07 12.45 -7.39
CA LYS A 98 2.19 11.64 -8.61
C LYS A 98 2.94 10.34 -8.33
N ILE A 99 2.83 9.40 -9.26
CA ILE A 99 3.34 8.04 -9.09
C ILE A 99 3.93 7.49 -10.37
N VAL A 100 5.05 6.79 -10.21
CA VAL A 100 5.70 5.98 -11.22
C VAL A 100 5.73 4.54 -10.75
N GLY A 101 5.45 3.61 -11.65
CA GLY A 101 5.43 2.20 -11.35
C GLY A 101 4.79 1.41 -12.46
N ARG A 102 4.47 0.15 -12.18
CA ARG A 102 3.74 -0.70 -13.10
C ARG A 102 2.23 -0.51 -12.92
N PRO A 103 1.40 -0.60 -13.97
CA PRO A 103 -0.03 -0.33 -13.92
C PRO A 103 -0.79 -1.04 -12.79
N THR A 104 -0.52 -2.34 -12.58
CA THR A 104 -1.19 -3.10 -11.51
C THR A 104 -0.84 -2.54 -10.13
N ASP A 105 0.43 -2.24 -9.89
CA ASP A 105 0.91 -1.69 -8.62
C ASP A 105 0.36 -0.27 -8.37
N ILE A 106 0.36 0.59 -9.39
CA ILE A 106 -0.20 1.94 -9.33
C ILE A 106 -1.66 1.91 -8.90
N ASN A 107 -2.45 1.00 -9.48
CA ASN A 107 -3.87 0.87 -9.14
C ASN A 107 -4.06 0.54 -7.66
N VAL A 108 -3.32 -0.43 -7.12
CA VAL A 108 -3.35 -0.77 -5.69
C VAL A 108 -3.04 0.44 -4.82
N VAL A 109 -1.98 1.18 -5.16
CA VAL A 109 -1.58 2.39 -4.42
C VAL A 109 -2.71 3.42 -4.42
N ARG A 110 -3.35 3.69 -5.55
CA ARG A 110 -4.44 4.67 -5.66
C ARG A 110 -5.64 4.32 -4.79
N TYR A 111 -6.10 3.07 -4.80
CA TYR A 111 -7.24 2.65 -3.95
C TYR A 111 -6.90 2.70 -2.47
N LEU A 112 -5.73 2.16 -2.10
CA LEU A 112 -5.32 2.13 -0.70
C LEU A 112 -5.07 3.55 -0.16
N TYR A 113 -4.56 4.46 -1.00
CA TYR A 113 -4.40 5.86 -0.64
C TYR A 113 -5.74 6.55 -0.37
N ALA A 114 -6.70 6.46 -1.31
CA ALA A 114 -8.04 7.04 -1.14
C ALA A 114 -8.74 6.48 0.12
N TYR A 115 -8.65 5.16 0.27
CA TYR A 115 -8.63 4.39 1.52
C TYR A 115 -8.30 5.19 2.79
N LEU A 116 -6.99 5.21 3.02
CA LEU A 116 -6.39 5.60 4.27
C LEU A 116 -6.48 7.10 4.52
N VAL A 117 -6.49 7.93 3.47
CA VAL A 117 -6.74 9.38 3.61
C VAL A 117 -8.11 9.63 4.23
N ARG A 118 -9.14 8.92 3.77
CA ARG A 118 -10.50 9.07 4.31
C ARG A 118 -10.56 8.66 5.78
N GLU A 119 -9.98 7.52 6.15
CA GLU A 119 -9.99 7.07 7.56
C GLU A 119 -9.20 7.98 8.49
N VAL A 120 -8.01 8.42 8.05
CA VAL A 120 -7.19 9.36 8.83
C VAL A 120 -7.94 10.67 9.05
N ASN A 121 -8.65 11.18 8.04
CA ASN A 121 -9.48 12.37 8.18
C ASN A 121 -10.65 12.13 9.12
N ARG A 122 -11.39 11.01 8.97
CA ARG A 122 -12.51 10.65 9.86
C ARG A 122 -12.08 10.60 11.33
N LEU A 123 -10.94 9.99 11.62
CA LEU A 123 -10.38 9.94 12.98
C LEU A 123 -9.97 11.32 13.47
N CYS A 124 -9.30 12.13 12.63
CA CYS A 124 -8.89 13.48 13.01
C CYS A 124 -10.10 14.39 13.27
N ASP A 125 -11.15 14.31 12.47
CA ASP A 125 -12.34 15.14 12.64
C ASP A 125 -13.14 14.77 13.89
N ARG A 126 -13.16 13.48 14.24
CA ARG A 126 -13.73 12.97 15.49
C ARG A 126 -12.91 13.38 16.71
N ASP A 127 -11.61 13.10 16.69
CA ASP A 127 -10.74 13.17 17.88
C ASP A 127 -10.07 14.53 18.08
N CYS A 128 -10.03 15.37 17.05
CA CYS A 128 -9.42 16.70 17.07
C CYS A 128 -10.44 17.81 16.85
N LYS A 129 -11.70 17.62 17.28
CA LYS A 129 -12.73 18.67 17.24
C LYS A 129 -12.28 19.84 18.14
N GLY A 130 -12.30 21.06 17.61
CA GLY A 130 -11.82 22.26 18.32
C GLY A 130 -10.29 22.45 18.36
N CYS A 131 -9.50 21.47 17.91
CA CYS A 131 -8.04 21.60 17.87
C CYS A 131 -7.56 22.46 16.67
N GLY A 132 -6.49 23.23 16.88
CA GLY A 132 -5.87 24.05 15.84
C GLY A 132 -5.13 23.24 14.75
N ARG A 133 -4.73 23.93 13.67
CA ARG A 133 -4.08 23.34 12.48
C ARG A 133 -2.84 22.51 12.81
N THR A 134 -1.98 22.99 13.70
CA THR A 134 -0.74 22.29 14.11
C THR A 134 -1.05 20.95 14.76
N PHE A 135 -1.99 20.90 15.69
CA PHE A 135 -2.40 19.67 16.36
C PHE A 135 -2.97 18.66 15.36
N ARG A 136 -3.91 19.11 14.52
CA ARG A 136 -4.53 18.27 13.48
C ARG A 136 -3.49 17.70 12.50
N ASN A 137 -2.48 18.46 12.12
CA ASN A 137 -1.42 17.96 11.22
C ASN A 137 -0.53 16.92 11.90
N ASN A 138 -0.09 17.17 13.14
CA ASN A 138 0.72 16.22 13.90
C ASN A 138 -0.07 14.93 14.22
N PHE A 139 -1.37 15.02 14.50
CA PHE A 139 -2.25 13.86 14.62
C PHE A 139 -2.26 12.99 13.36
N ARG A 140 -2.42 13.61 12.19
CA ARG A 140 -2.42 12.85 10.92
C ARG A 140 -1.05 12.22 10.62
N LEU A 141 0.04 12.90 10.96
CA LEU A 141 1.40 12.33 10.89
C LEU A 141 1.56 11.12 11.83
N GLY A 142 1.00 11.20 13.03
CA GLY A 142 0.95 10.08 13.96
C GLY A 142 0.18 8.89 13.40
N ALA A 143 -1.00 9.15 12.84
CA ALA A 143 -1.82 8.11 12.22
C ALA A 143 -1.12 7.45 11.04
N HIS A 144 -0.47 8.25 10.18
CA HIS A 144 0.41 7.76 9.11
C HIS A 144 1.53 6.85 9.64
N SER A 145 2.21 7.24 10.73
CA SER A 145 3.28 6.44 11.32
C SER A 145 2.81 5.05 11.73
N ALA A 146 1.61 4.94 12.34
CA ALA A 146 1.01 3.66 12.68
C ALA A 146 0.65 2.82 11.45
N LEU A 147 0.13 3.46 10.40
CA LEU A 147 -0.20 2.79 9.13
C LEU A 147 1.05 2.27 8.41
N LYS A 148 2.14 3.06 8.37
CA LYS A 148 3.43 2.66 7.81
C LYS A 148 3.95 1.39 8.48
N LYS A 149 3.94 1.36 9.82
CA LYS A 149 4.35 0.17 10.60
C LYS A 149 3.52 -1.06 10.24
N LYS A 150 2.20 -0.92 10.09
CA LYS A 150 1.31 -2.03 9.70
C LYS A 150 1.60 -2.57 8.31
N LEU A 151 1.84 -1.69 7.32
CA LEU A 151 2.18 -2.10 5.96
C LEU A 151 3.50 -2.88 5.94
N SER A 152 4.52 -2.41 6.68
CA SER A 152 5.79 -3.12 6.84
C SER A 152 5.59 -4.49 7.50
N GLN A 153 4.88 -4.54 8.63
CA GLN A 153 4.62 -5.80 9.35
C GLN A 153 3.87 -6.81 8.46
N GLN A 154 2.85 -6.38 7.72
CA GLN A 154 2.12 -7.28 6.82
C GLN A 154 3.01 -7.91 5.74
N LYS A 155 3.94 -7.11 5.18
CA LYS A 155 4.91 -7.60 4.21
C LYS A 155 5.85 -8.62 4.85
N GLU A 156 6.37 -8.32 6.04
CA GLU A 156 7.23 -9.22 6.81
C GLU A 156 6.51 -10.54 7.15
N ASP A 157 5.27 -10.48 7.63
CA ASP A 157 4.44 -11.65 7.92
C ASP A 157 4.22 -12.50 6.67
N THR A 158 3.97 -11.88 5.51
CA THR A 158 3.78 -12.60 4.24
C THR A 158 5.07 -13.29 3.78
N ILE A 159 6.22 -12.66 3.99
CA ILE A 159 7.54 -13.23 3.70
C ILE A 159 7.84 -14.39 4.65
N ALA A 160 7.57 -14.22 5.94
CA ALA A 160 7.74 -15.25 6.95
C ALA A 160 6.88 -16.48 6.65
N ASP A 161 5.60 -16.28 6.31
CA ASP A 161 4.68 -17.33 5.86
C ASP A 161 5.23 -18.08 4.63
N ALA A 162 5.78 -17.36 3.65
CA ALA A 162 6.35 -17.97 2.44
C ALA A 162 7.58 -18.83 2.75
N ARG A 163 8.50 -18.33 3.58
CA ARG A 163 9.68 -19.07 4.03
C ARG A 163 9.31 -20.29 4.87
N GLN A 164 8.37 -20.14 5.80
CA GLN A 164 7.90 -21.26 6.63
C GLN A 164 7.29 -22.38 5.78
N ARG A 165 6.47 -22.02 4.78
CA ARG A 165 5.93 -23.02 3.83
C ARG A 165 7.04 -23.72 3.07
N ALA A 166 8.06 -22.99 2.61
CA ALA A 166 9.20 -23.59 1.91
C ALA A 166 10.01 -24.56 2.79
N THR A 167 10.20 -24.26 4.08
CA THR A 167 10.88 -25.18 5.02
C THR A 167 10.11 -26.46 5.31
N GLY A 168 8.78 -26.45 5.14
CA GLY A 168 7.94 -27.63 5.33
C GLY A 168 7.91 -28.59 4.13
N VAL A 169 8.57 -28.25 3.02
CA VAL A 169 8.65 -29.09 1.82
C VAL A 169 9.95 -29.89 1.85
N PRO A 170 9.96 -31.21 1.52
CA PRO A 170 11.18 -32.04 1.44
C PRO A 170 12.18 -31.64 0.33
N ASP A 171 12.04 -30.46 -0.28
CA ASP A 171 12.89 -29.95 -1.35
C ASP A 171 13.84 -28.89 -0.80
N SER A 172 15.13 -29.21 -0.76
CA SER A 172 16.19 -28.30 -0.28
C SER A 172 16.33 -27.02 -1.10
N ARG A 173 15.77 -26.97 -2.32
CA ARG A 173 15.78 -25.77 -3.18
C ARG A 173 14.60 -24.84 -2.93
N ALA A 174 13.56 -25.27 -2.20
CA ALA A 174 12.36 -24.47 -2.00
C ALA A 174 12.66 -23.12 -1.32
N LEU A 175 13.49 -23.11 -0.28
CA LEU A 175 13.87 -21.88 0.42
C LEU A 175 14.71 -20.95 -0.49
N VAL A 176 15.63 -21.52 -1.27
CA VAL A 176 16.46 -20.79 -2.24
C VAL A 176 15.59 -20.08 -3.27
N ARG A 177 14.56 -20.75 -3.80
CA ARG A 177 13.62 -20.16 -4.76
C ARG A 177 12.81 -19.01 -4.16
N VAL A 178 12.42 -19.12 -2.89
CA VAL A 178 11.76 -18.00 -2.18
C VAL A 178 12.70 -16.81 -2.06
N ASP A 179 13.95 -17.01 -1.66
CA ASP A 179 14.91 -15.91 -1.54
C ASP A 179 15.22 -15.25 -2.90
N GLN A 180 15.32 -16.05 -3.98
CA GLN A 180 15.44 -15.54 -5.36
C GLN A 180 14.20 -14.73 -5.79
N ALA A 181 13.00 -15.20 -5.45
CA ALA A 181 11.76 -14.49 -5.75
C ALA A 181 11.71 -13.14 -5.01
N LEU A 182 12.12 -13.10 -3.74
CA LEU A 182 12.21 -11.85 -2.97
C LEU A 182 13.25 -10.89 -3.57
N ALA A 183 14.40 -11.41 -4.02
CA ALA A 183 15.41 -10.60 -4.71
C ALA A 183 14.85 -10.01 -6.02
N LYS A 184 14.08 -10.78 -6.80
CA LYS A 184 13.42 -10.30 -8.02
C LYS A 184 12.39 -9.21 -7.72
N ILE A 185 11.61 -9.36 -6.64
CA ILE A 185 10.67 -8.33 -6.17
C ILE A 185 11.40 -7.04 -5.78
N GLU A 186 12.53 -7.12 -5.08
CA GLU A 186 13.32 -5.94 -4.73
C GLU A 186 13.97 -5.30 -5.98
N GLN A 187 14.40 -6.13 -6.93
CA GLN A 187 14.91 -5.65 -8.21
C GLN A 187 13.86 -4.84 -8.98
N ARG A 188 12.61 -5.33 -9.04
CA ARG A 188 11.49 -4.59 -9.67
C ARG A 188 11.30 -3.18 -9.11
N LYS A 189 11.55 -2.97 -7.82
CA LYS A 189 11.52 -1.65 -7.18
C LYS A 189 12.70 -0.78 -7.63
N LYS A 190 13.90 -1.34 -7.66
CA LYS A 190 15.11 -0.65 -8.18
C LYS A 190 14.97 -0.27 -9.66
N ASP A 191 14.27 -1.08 -10.44
CA ASP A 191 14.01 -0.78 -11.85
C ASP A 191 13.16 0.49 -12.00
N VAL A 192 12.16 0.69 -11.13
CA VAL A 192 11.36 1.94 -11.10
C VAL A 192 12.23 3.15 -10.74
N GLU A 193 13.10 3.02 -9.73
CA GLU A 193 14.02 4.10 -9.36
C GLU A 193 15.01 4.44 -10.49
N THR A 194 15.53 3.41 -11.16
CA THR A 194 16.46 3.56 -12.30
C THR A 194 15.75 4.21 -13.49
N TRP A 195 14.53 3.76 -13.77
CA TRP A 195 13.67 4.34 -14.80
C TRP A 195 13.42 5.82 -14.50
N MET A 196 13.11 6.20 -13.26
CA MET A 196 12.89 7.60 -12.90
C MET A 196 14.16 8.44 -13.10
N LYS A 197 15.32 7.97 -12.65
CA LYS A 197 16.60 8.67 -12.84
C LYS A 197 16.92 8.90 -14.31
N LYS A 198 16.59 7.93 -15.18
CA LYS A 198 16.84 8.01 -16.62
C LYS A 198 15.85 8.93 -17.34
N ASN A 199 14.58 8.93 -16.93
CA ASN A 199 13.49 9.59 -17.67
C ASN A 199 13.03 10.91 -17.06
N MET A 200 13.45 11.24 -15.83
CA MET A 200 12.93 12.40 -15.09
C MET A 200 14.05 13.24 -14.49
N ARG A 201 13.88 14.57 -14.56
CA ARG A 201 14.74 15.53 -13.86
C ARG A 201 14.14 15.88 -12.50
N MET A 202 14.56 15.17 -11.48
CA MET A 202 14.07 15.37 -10.11
C MET A 202 14.89 16.45 -9.40
N GLY A 203 14.22 17.51 -8.93
CA GLY A 203 14.81 18.48 -8.01
C GLY A 203 14.76 17.99 -6.56
N THR A 204 15.64 18.53 -5.72
CA THR A 204 15.54 18.34 -4.28
C THR A 204 14.54 19.33 -3.69
N ALA A 205 13.63 18.84 -2.85
CA ALA A 205 12.76 19.71 -2.07
C ALA A 205 13.50 20.19 -0.82
N SER A 206 13.45 21.48 -0.53
CA SER A 206 13.92 21.99 0.76
C SER A 206 12.97 21.54 1.88
N ALA A 207 13.54 21.09 2.99
CA ALA A 207 12.77 20.81 4.19
C ALA A 207 12.37 22.13 4.85
N SER A 208 11.07 22.39 5.00
CA SER A 208 10.61 23.48 5.87
C SER A 208 10.49 22.96 7.30
N ARG A 209 10.90 23.78 8.27
CA ARG A 209 10.60 23.50 9.68
C ARG A 209 9.08 23.52 9.86
N SER A 210 8.54 22.52 10.54
CA SER A 210 7.13 22.48 10.93
C SER A 210 7.03 22.43 12.45
N ASN A 211 6.00 23.09 12.99
CA ASN A 211 5.74 23.04 14.42
C ASN A 211 5.34 21.61 14.82
N TYR A 212 6.10 21.02 15.73
CA TYR A 212 5.89 19.66 16.21
C TYR A 212 5.10 19.67 17.52
N ASN A 213 4.06 18.84 17.60
CA ASN A 213 3.30 18.62 18.83
C ASN A 213 3.29 17.12 19.12
N ARG A 214 3.99 16.72 20.19
CA ARG A 214 4.20 15.33 20.58
C ARG A 214 2.90 14.63 20.95
N ASP A 215 2.05 15.26 21.77
CA ASP A 215 0.80 14.66 22.25
C ASP A 215 -0.17 14.40 21.10
N ALA A 216 -0.26 15.37 20.17
CA ALA A 216 -1.05 15.21 18.95
C ALA A 216 -0.57 14.03 18.11
N TYR A 217 0.76 13.91 17.94
CA TYR A 217 1.37 12.82 17.19
C TYR A 217 1.12 11.45 17.85
N GLU A 218 1.29 11.33 19.17
CA GLU A 218 1.03 10.10 19.91
C GLU A 218 -0.47 9.71 19.91
N ALA A 219 -1.38 10.69 20.04
CA ALA A 219 -2.81 10.47 19.88
C ALA A 219 -3.16 9.96 18.48
N GLY A 220 -2.54 10.57 17.46
CA GLY A 220 -2.63 10.13 16.08
C GLY A 220 -2.16 8.70 15.88
N GLN A 221 -1.02 8.31 16.46
CA GLN A 221 -0.49 6.95 16.39
C GLN A 221 -1.48 5.94 16.96
N ARG A 222 -2.03 6.20 18.15
CA ARG A 222 -3.03 5.32 18.77
C ARG A 222 -4.28 5.18 17.90
N ALA A 223 -4.79 6.31 17.39
CA ALA A 223 -5.97 6.31 16.53
C ALA A 223 -5.72 5.56 15.21
N GLY A 224 -4.60 5.81 14.52
CA GLY A 224 -4.21 5.08 13.31
C GLY A 224 -3.98 3.58 13.55
N GLY A 225 -3.56 3.22 14.78
CA GLY A 225 -3.51 1.85 15.27
C GLY A 225 -4.85 1.11 15.22
N SER A 226 -5.99 1.82 15.20
CA SER A 226 -7.32 1.21 15.07
C SER A 226 -7.77 0.95 13.63
N ILE A 227 -7.15 1.60 12.62
CA ILE A 227 -7.53 1.43 11.22
C ILE A 227 -7.22 -0.01 10.77
N GLN A 228 -8.23 -0.72 10.29
CA GLN A 228 -8.06 -2.08 9.81
C GLN A 228 -7.51 -2.08 8.39
N ILE A 229 -6.31 -2.64 8.23
CA ILE A 229 -5.72 -2.99 6.94
C ILE A 229 -5.94 -4.50 6.65
N THR A 230 -6.35 -5.28 7.67
CA THR A 230 -6.22 -6.75 7.63
C THR A 230 -7.46 -7.57 7.98
N ARG A 231 -8.59 -7.01 8.47
CA ARG A 231 -9.75 -7.85 8.80
C ARG A 231 -11.07 -7.10 8.94
N ALA A 232 -11.95 -7.19 7.95
CA ALA A 232 -13.38 -7.20 8.26
C ALA A 232 -13.72 -8.60 8.77
N ARG A 233 -13.99 -8.75 10.08
CA ARG A 233 -14.78 -9.89 10.56
C ARG A 233 -16.10 -9.81 9.81
N GLY A 234 -16.31 -10.71 8.85
CA GLY A 234 -17.61 -10.89 8.24
C GLY A 234 -18.57 -11.35 9.32
N SER A 235 -19.40 -10.44 9.82
CA SER A 235 -20.74 -10.78 10.27
C SER A 235 -21.57 -10.98 9.01
N LEU A 236 -21.36 -12.11 8.33
CA LEU A 236 -22.37 -12.63 7.42
C LEU A 236 -23.33 -13.40 8.32
N GLY A 237 -24.58 -12.93 8.34
CA GLY A 237 -25.60 -13.39 9.25
C GLY A 237 -25.71 -14.91 9.26
N SER A 238 -25.88 -15.44 10.46
CA SER A 238 -26.50 -16.73 10.70
C SER A 238 -27.89 -16.72 10.04
N GLY A 239 -27.95 -17.12 8.77
CA GLY A 239 -29.19 -17.49 8.12
C GLY A 239 -29.77 -18.66 8.91
N LYS A 240 -30.87 -18.40 9.60
CA LYS A 240 -31.76 -19.44 10.11
C LYS A 240 -32.11 -20.38 8.95
N GLN A 241 -31.70 -21.64 9.05
CA GLN A 241 -32.46 -22.71 8.41
C GLN A 241 -33.71 -22.89 9.26
N GLU A 242 -34.85 -22.43 8.76
CA GLU A 242 -36.15 -22.91 9.21
C GLU A 242 -36.59 -23.99 8.22
N ASN A 243 -36.93 -25.14 8.80
CA ASN A 243 -37.42 -26.36 8.15
C ASN A 243 -38.75 -26.14 7.43
#